data_AF-A0A2V9US86-F1
#
_entry.id   AF-A0A2V9US86-F1
#
_cell.length_a   1.000
_cell.length_b   1.000
_cell.length_c   1.000
_cell.angle_alpha   90.00
_cell.angle_beta   90.00
_cell.angle_gamma   90.00
#
_symmetry.space_group_name_H-M   'P 1'
#
loop_
_entity.id
_entity.type
_entity.pdbx_description
1 polymer ?
#
loop_
_entity_poly.entity_id
_entity_poly.type
_entity_poly.pdbx_seq_one_letter_code
_entity_poly.pdbx_strand_id
1 'polypeptide(L)'
;MSPTETKESTTKREIEVEVPAQEVSRQTEALIQKYQKVAIEVEVPAQEVSRQTEALIQKYQKVARLPGFRAGHVPPSIIRQRFSEEIKTDVVEALIPRYFRQETERLGMHPVSQPRVTDLHLHDGEPLRFKAAFEVLPEVKAEGYKDLRAEKPEITITDADVDQAIAELRE
;
A
#
# COMPACT_ATOMS: atom_id res chain seq x y z
N MET A 1 49.93 -65.25 -3.04
CA MET A 1 48.83 -65.22 -2.06
C MET A 1 48.23 -63.82 -2.10
N SER A 2 47.04 -63.68 -2.68
CA SER A 2 46.10 -62.57 -2.40
C SER A 2 45.30 -62.95 -1.14
N PRO A 3 44.67 -61.99 -0.40
CA PRO A 3 43.47 -61.23 -0.82
C PRO A 3 43.69 -59.70 -0.68
N THR A 4 43.06 -58.73 -1.36
CA THR A 4 41.66 -58.40 -1.75
C THR A 4 41.22 -57.13 -1.01
N GLU A 5 40.94 -56.05 -1.78
CA GLU A 5 39.88 -55.02 -1.59
C GLU A 5 39.87 -54.16 -0.29
N THR A 6 39.26 -52.98 -0.14
CA THR A 6 38.52 -51.98 -0.94
C THR A 6 38.10 -50.89 0.07
N LYS A 7 38.15 -49.60 -0.34
CA LYS A 7 37.43 -48.41 0.19
C LYS A 7 37.59 -47.99 1.66
N GLU A 8 37.70 -46.68 1.86
CA GLU A 8 36.77 -45.86 2.69
C GLU A 8 37.23 -44.39 2.59
N SER A 9 36.55 -43.59 1.78
CA SER A 9 35.32 -42.85 2.13
C SER A 9 35.64 -41.39 2.45
N THR A 10 35.72 -40.62 1.37
CA THR A 10 35.11 -39.29 1.26
C THR A 10 33.93 -39.16 2.23
N THR A 11 34.12 -38.44 3.33
CA THR A 11 33.00 -37.95 4.13
C THR A 11 33.06 -36.44 4.08
N LYS A 12 32.50 -35.91 2.98
CA LYS A 12 31.80 -34.63 3.01
C LYS A 12 30.87 -34.67 4.24
N ARG A 13 31.21 -33.94 5.30
CA ARG A 13 30.19 -33.49 6.24
C ARG A 13 29.56 -32.27 5.60
N GLU A 14 28.61 -32.56 4.73
CA GLU A 14 27.52 -31.66 4.39
C GLU A 14 26.81 -31.37 5.72
N ILE A 15 27.19 -30.26 6.36
CA ILE A 15 26.47 -29.76 7.52
C ILE A 15 25.28 -29.02 6.92
N GLU A 16 24.23 -29.79 6.61
CA GLU A 16 22.90 -29.27 6.39
C GLU A 16 22.47 -28.59 7.68
N VAL A 17 22.75 -27.29 7.77
CA VAL A 17 21.98 -26.41 8.62
C VAL A 17 20.64 -26.20 7.89
N GLU A 18 19.84 -27.28 7.82
CA GLU A 18 18.40 -27.15 7.64
C GLU A 18 17.86 -26.55 8.93
N VAL A 19 17.97 -25.22 9.05
CA VAL A 19 16.87 -24.52 9.71
C VAL A 19 15.70 -24.75 8.76
N PRO A 20 14.66 -25.51 9.13
CA PRO A 20 13.57 -25.79 8.20
C PRO A 20 12.93 -24.46 7.83
N ALA A 21 13.25 -23.96 6.63
CA ALA A 21 12.69 -22.74 6.06
C ALA A 21 11.15 -22.78 6.08
N GLN A 22 10.59 -23.99 6.14
CA GLN A 22 9.17 -24.26 6.14
C GLN A 22 8.41 -23.86 7.42
N GLU A 23 9.07 -23.70 8.57
CA GLU A 23 8.36 -23.36 9.82
C GLU A 23 8.34 -21.84 10.11
N VAL A 24 9.41 -21.12 9.76
CA VAL A 24 9.47 -19.65 9.84
C VAL A 24 8.67 -19.00 8.69
N SER A 25 8.69 -19.58 7.48
CA SER A 25 7.85 -19.09 6.37
C SER A 25 6.36 -19.25 6.65
N ARG A 26 5.90 -20.43 7.10
CA ARG A 26 4.44 -20.66 7.25
C ARG A 26 3.78 -19.81 8.32
N GLN A 27 4.49 -19.50 9.41
CA GLN A 27 3.96 -18.63 10.47
C GLN A 27 3.96 -17.16 10.03
N THR A 28 5.03 -16.69 9.36
CA THR A 28 5.10 -15.31 8.84
C THR A 28 4.13 -15.08 7.67
N GLU A 29 3.90 -16.10 6.82
CA GLU A 29 2.94 -16.08 5.72
C GLU A 29 1.49 -15.99 6.21
N ALA A 30 1.12 -16.68 7.31
CA ALA A 30 -0.21 -16.55 7.93
C ALA A 30 -0.44 -15.18 8.62
N LEU A 31 0.62 -14.54 9.12
CA LEU A 31 0.60 -13.22 9.75
C LEU A 31 0.50 -12.08 8.72
N ILE A 32 1.13 -12.25 7.56
CA ILE A 32 1.07 -11.33 6.40
C ILE A 32 -0.26 -11.47 5.65
N GLN A 33 -0.83 -12.68 5.52
CA GLN A 33 -2.09 -12.93 4.79
C GLN A 33 -3.33 -12.24 5.40
N LYS A 34 -3.20 -11.73 6.62
CA LYS A 34 -4.15 -10.89 7.36
C LYS A 34 -3.78 -9.39 7.27
N TYR A 35 -3.26 -8.93 6.12
CA TYR A 35 -3.04 -7.51 5.81
C TYR A 35 -4.15 -6.66 6.42
N GLN A 36 -3.75 -5.80 7.36
CA GLN A 36 -4.64 -5.26 8.36
C GLN A 36 -5.60 -4.28 7.69
N LYS A 37 -6.76 -4.79 7.26
CA LYS A 37 -7.88 -3.99 6.77
C LYS A 37 -8.36 -3.15 7.94
N VAL A 38 -7.95 -1.90 7.98
CA VAL A 38 -8.39 -0.92 8.94
C VAL A 38 -9.58 -0.19 8.31
N ALA A 39 -10.70 -0.17 9.02
CA ALA A 39 -11.83 0.67 8.67
C ALA A 39 -11.90 1.83 9.67
N ILE A 40 -11.87 3.06 9.16
CA ILE A 40 -12.12 4.26 9.96
C ILE A 40 -13.49 4.83 9.58
N GLU A 41 -14.24 5.28 10.57
CA GLU A 41 -15.46 6.06 10.36
C GLU A 41 -15.10 7.53 10.52
N VAL A 42 -15.44 8.33 9.51
CA VAL A 42 -15.15 9.77 9.49
C VAL A 42 -16.46 10.53 9.39
N GLU A 43 -16.63 11.50 10.27
CA GLU A 43 -17.75 12.42 10.28
C GLU A 43 -17.30 13.81 9.83
N VAL A 44 -17.96 14.34 8.81
CA VAL A 44 -17.73 15.68 8.28
C VAL A 44 -18.89 16.59 8.69
N PRO A 45 -18.62 17.70 9.40
CA PRO A 45 -19.68 18.61 9.84
C PRO A 45 -20.49 19.20 8.68
N ALA A 46 -21.81 19.32 8.86
CA ALA A 46 -22.74 19.87 7.86
C ALA A 46 -22.37 21.28 7.37
N GLN A 47 -21.71 22.08 8.20
CA GLN A 47 -21.22 23.42 7.84
C GLN A 47 -20.15 23.36 6.74
N GLU A 48 -19.19 22.43 6.86
CA GLU A 48 -18.13 22.28 5.85
C GLU A 48 -18.68 21.67 4.56
N VAL A 49 -19.64 20.75 4.65
CA VAL A 49 -20.38 20.24 3.49
C VAL A 49 -21.06 21.38 2.74
N SER A 50 -21.83 22.21 3.46
CA SER A 50 -22.57 23.34 2.89
C SER A 50 -21.63 24.36 2.23
N ARG A 51 -20.49 24.66 2.87
CA ARG A 51 -19.46 25.54 2.32
C ARG A 51 -18.86 25.00 1.01
N GLN A 52 -18.56 23.70 0.92
CA GLN A 52 -18.09 23.11 -0.33
C GLN A 52 -19.18 23.10 -1.40
N THR A 53 -20.43 22.79 -1.04
CA THR A 53 -21.57 22.85 -1.95
C THR A 53 -21.73 24.25 -2.56
N GLU A 54 -21.63 25.32 -1.76
CA GLU A 54 -21.71 26.69 -2.26
C GLU A 54 -20.56 27.03 -3.21
N ALA A 55 -19.33 26.61 -2.89
CA ALA A 55 -18.17 26.80 -3.76
C ALA A 55 -18.34 26.09 -5.11
N LEU A 56 -18.89 24.88 -5.11
CA LEU A 56 -19.20 24.13 -6.32
C LEU A 56 -20.33 24.80 -7.11
N ILE A 57 -21.40 25.27 -6.47
CA ILE A 57 -22.47 26.02 -7.14
C ILE A 57 -21.90 27.24 -7.87
N GLN A 58 -20.99 28.00 -7.25
CA GLN A 58 -20.34 29.15 -7.91
C GLN A 58 -19.46 28.72 -9.09
N LYS A 59 -18.78 27.58 -9.00
CA LYS A 59 -17.99 27.02 -10.10
C LYS A 59 -18.89 26.61 -11.27
N TYR A 60 -19.97 25.89 -10.99
CA TYR A 60 -20.97 25.51 -11.99
C TYR A 60 -21.65 26.72 -12.61
N GLN A 61 -21.95 27.76 -11.84
CA GLN A 61 -22.54 28.99 -12.35
C GLN A 61 -21.71 29.63 -13.47
N LYS A 62 -20.38 29.58 -13.36
CA LYS A 62 -19.45 30.13 -14.37
C LYS A 62 -19.44 29.32 -15.68
N VAL A 63 -19.64 28.01 -15.59
CA VAL A 63 -19.49 27.08 -16.73
C VAL A 63 -20.85 26.75 -17.38
N ALA A 64 -21.93 26.74 -16.60
CA ALA A 64 -23.24 26.31 -17.04
C ALA A 64 -23.82 27.24 -18.12
N ARG A 65 -24.30 26.63 -19.20
CA ARG A 65 -25.03 27.28 -20.29
C ARG A 65 -26.47 26.81 -20.25
N LEU A 66 -27.35 27.61 -19.64
CA LEU A 66 -28.78 27.31 -19.59
C LEU A 66 -29.55 28.22 -20.57
N PRO A 67 -30.56 27.68 -21.28
CA PRO A 67 -31.42 28.49 -22.14
C PRO A 67 -32.11 29.59 -21.31
N GLY A 68 -32.07 30.82 -21.82
CA GLY A 68 -32.65 32.01 -21.15
C GLY A 68 -31.68 32.80 -20.25
N PHE A 69 -30.50 32.26 -19.92
CA PHE A 69 -29.49 32.96 -19.12
C PHE A 69 -28.17 33.08 -19.88
N ARG A 70 -27.56 34.27 -19.83
CA ARG A 70 -26.19 34.44 -20.32
C ARG A 70 -25.22 33.63 -19.46
N ALA A 71 -24.20 33.06 -20.08
CA ALA A 71 -23.18 32.26 -19.38
C ALA A 71 -22.62 33.03 -18.17
N GLY A 72 -22.47 32.37 -17.03
CA GLY A 72 -21.96 33.00 -15.79
C GLY A 72 -23.01 33.73 -14.95
N HIS A 73 -24.22 33.98 -15.45
CA HIS A 73 -25.25 34.76 -14.74
C HIS A 73 -26.54 33.98 -14.50
N VAL A 74 -26.42 32.67 -14.33
CA VAL A 74 -27.54 31.82 -13.90
C VAL A 74 -27.74 31.98 -12.39
N PRO A 75 -28.95 32.20 -11.87
CA PRO A 75 -29.18 32.24 -10.43
C PRO A 75 -28.79 30.93 -9.72
N PRO A 76 -28.19 30.98 -8.52
CA PRO A 76 -27.77 29.79 -7.76
C PRO A 76 -28.88 28.77 -7.52
N SER A 77 -30.12 29.24 -7.31
CA SER A 77 -31.28 28.38 -7.07
C SER A 77 -31.59 27.46 -8.26
N ILE A 78 -31.43 27.96 -9.48
CA ILE A 78 -31.66 27.17 -10.70
C ILE A 78 -30.56 26.15 -10.91
N ILE A 79 -29.30 26.52 -10.62
CA ILE A 79 -28.16 25.60 -10.68
C ILE A 79 -28.34 24.47 -9.67
N ARG A 80 -28.72 24.79 -8.43
CA ARG A 80 -28.99 23.79 -7.38
C ARG A 80 -30.08 22.80 -7.80
N GLN A 81 -31.14 23.29 -8.46
CA GLN A 81 -32.23 22.42 -8.90
C GLN A 81 -31.85 21.53 -10.10
N ARG A 82 -31.07 22.05 -11.04
CA ARG A 82 -30.71 21.32 -12.27
C ARG A 82 -29.54 20.37 -12.09
N PHE A 83 -28.57 20.75 -11.26
CA PHE A 83 -27.33 20.01 -11.03
C PHE A 83 -27.25 19.46 -9.60
N SER A 84 -28.38 19.20 -8.94
CA SER A 84 -28.40 18.72 -7.55
C SER A 84 -27.54 17.48 -7.35
N GLU A 85 -27.73 16.49 -8.23
CA GLU A 85 -27.04 15.20 -8.13
C GLU A 85 -25.55 15.31 -8.48
N GLU A 86 -25.21 16.03 -9.56
CA GLU A 86 -23.81 16.27 -9.94
C GLU A 86 -23.05 17.01 -8.82
N ILE A 87 -23.66 18.05 -8.24
CA ILE A 87 -23.03 18.78 -7.15
C ILE A 87 -22.85 17.87 -5.93
N LYS A 88 -23.83 17.02 -5.61
CA LYS A 88 -23.71 16.06 -4.50
C LYS A 88 -22.55 15.08 -4.72
N THR A 89 -22.41 14.53 -5.93
CA THR A 89 -21.29 13.65 -6.29
C THR A 89 -19.95 14.38 -6.18
N ASP A 90 -19.84 15.57 -6.75
CA ASP A 90 -18.61 16.38 -6.69
C ASP A 90 -18.22 16.75 -5.25
N VAL A 91 -19.21 17.06 -4.39
CA VAL A 91 -19.00 17.34 -2.96
C VAL A 91 -18.40 16.12 -2.28
N VAL A 92 -18.95 14.93 -2.52
CA VAL A 92 -18.47 13.66 -1.96
C VAL A 92 -17.05 13.36 -2.44
N GLU A 93 -16.79 13.49 -3.74
CA GLU A 93 -15.47 13.26 -4.33
C GLU A 93 -14.41 14.25 -3.83
N ALA A 94 -14.79 15.48 -3.51
CA ALA A 94 -13.87 16.48 -2.97
C ALA A 94 -13.63 16.33 -1.47
N LEU A 95 -14.68 16.03 -0.69
CA LEU A 95 -14.60 15.97 0.77
C LEU A 95 -13.96 14.69 1.28
N ILE A 96 -14.33 13.53 0.73
CA ILE A 96 -13.87 12.24 1.23
C ILE A 96 -12.34 12.14 1.24
N PRO A 97 -11.61 12.40 0.12
CA PRO A 97 -10.16 12.23 0.10
C PRO A 97 -9.45 13.22 1.03
N ARG A 98 -10.01 14.42 1.20
CA ARG A 98 -9.45 15.45 2.07
C ARG A 98 -9.57 15.08 3.54
N TYR A 99 -10.77 14.69 3.97
CA TYR A 99 -11.01 14.31 5.36
C TYR A 99 -10.38 12.96 5.71
N PHE A 100 -10.39 12.01 4.77
CA PHE A 100 -9.66 10.76 4.92
C PHE A 100 -8.17 11.02 5.18
N ARG A 101 -7.53 11.85 4.34
CA ARG A 101 -6.10 12.18 4.50
C ARG A 101 -5.82 12.83 5.84
N GLN A 102 -6.62 13.83 6.21
CA GLN A 102 -6.48 14.52 7.50
C GLN A 102 -6.59 13.55 8.69
N GLU A 103 -7.53 12.61 8.64
CA GLU A 103 -7.72 11.64 9.72
C GLU A 103 -6.61 10.59 9.75
N THR A 104 -6.15 10.12 8.58
CA THR A 104 -4.99 9.21 8.51
C THR A 104 -3.70 9.85 9.02
N GLU A 105 -3.47 11.13 8.70
CA GLU A 105 -2.34 11.91 9.20
C GLU A 105 -2.43 12.10 10.73
N ARG A 106 -3.63 12.41 11.24
CA ARG A 106 -3.88 12.54 12.69
C ARG A 106 -3.58 11.25 13.45
N LEU A 107 -3.89 10.10 12.84
CA LEU A 107 -3.65 8.77 13.40
C LEU A 107 -2.23 8.25 13.13
N GLY A 108 -1.40 8.96 12.35
CA GLY A 108 -0.07 8.50 11.95
C GLY A 108 -0.10 7.23 11.09
N MET A 109 -1.24 6.91 10.47
CA MET A 109 -1.39 5.74 9.62
C MET A 109 -1.00 6.11 8.19
N HIS A 110 -0.10 5.32 7.60
CA HIS A 110 0.27 5.45 6.20
C HIS A 110 -0.49 4.40 5.37
N PRO A 111 -1.64 4.77 4.76
CA PRO A 111 -2.36 3.86 3.88
C PRO A 111 -1.47 3.51 2.69
N VAL A 112 -1.27 2.21 2.46
CA VAL A 112 -0.51 1.71 1.30
C VAL A 112 -1.39 1.46 0.08
N SER A 113 -2.72 1.50 0.25
CA SER A 113 -3.71 1.31 -0.80
C SER A 113 -4.72 2.46 -0.84
N GLN A 114 -5.38 2.62 -1.99
CA GLN A 114 -6.49 3.57 -2.10
C GLN A 114 -7.65 3.09 -1.21
N PRO A 115 -8.21 3.97 -0.36
CA PRO A 115 -9.30 3.59 0.53
C PRO A 115 -10.55 3.22 -0.27
N ARG A 116 -11.18 2.11 0.13
CA ARG A 116 -12.53 1.77 -0.31
C ARG A 116 -13.51 2.44 0.63
N VAL A 117 -14.27 3.40 0.11
CA VAL A 117 -15.37 4.01 0.85
C VAL A 117 -16.51 2.99 0.90
N THR A 118 -16.93 2.64 2.10
CA THR A 118 -18.12 1.86 2.38
C THR A 118 -19.10 2.73 3.17
N ASP A 119 -20.40 2.48 3.03
CA ASP A 119 -21.41 3.06 3.92
C ASP A 119 -21.48 4.60 3.90
N LEU A 120 -21.65 5.18 2.70
CA LEU A 120 -21.76 6.62 2.49
C LEU A 120 -23.17 7.11 2.86
N HIS A 121 -23.26 7.94 3.89
CA HIS A 121 -24.49 8.62 4.31
C HIS A 121 -24.37 10.12 4.05
N LEU A 122 -25.09 10.59 3.04
CA LEU A 122 -25.21 12.00 2.70
C LEU A 122 -26.68 12.40 2.66
N HIS A 123 -27.10 13.25 3.59
CA HIS A 123 -28.40 13.90 3.57
C HIS A 123 -28.22 15.42 3.54
N ASP A 124 -29.12 16.12 2.85
CA ASP A 124 -29.06 17.57 2.73
C ASP A 124 -29.23 18.23 4.11
N GLY A 125 -28.19 18.95 4.56
CA GLY A 125 -28.18 19.64 5.86
C GLY A 125 -27.72 18.78 7.03
N GLU A 126 -27.40 17.50 6.81
CA GLU A 126 -26.84 16.61 7.83
C GLU A 126 -25.31 16.48 7.69
N PRO A 127 -24.60 16.06 8.76
CA PRO A 127 -23.20 15.70 8.65
C PRO A 127 -23.03 14.51 7.70
N LEU A 128 -22.00 14.58 6.87
CA LEU A 128 -21.61 13.49 5.97
C LEU A 128 -20.83 12.45 6.78
N ARG A 129 -21.33 11.21 6.80
CA ARG A 129 -20.65 10.08 7.43
C ARG A 129 -20.24 9.07 6.39
N PHE A 130 -19.00 8.62 6.46
CA PHE A 130 -18.50 7.56 5.59
C PHE A 130 -17.52 6.66 6.34
N LYS A 131 -17.50 5.38 5.97
CA LYS A 131 -16.47 4.44 6.40
C LYS A 131 -15.44 4.29 5.30
N ALA A 132 -14.17 4.36 5.64
CA ALA A 132 -13.08 4.13 4.71
C ALA A 132 -12.27 2.92 5.15
N ALA A 133 -12.32 1.86 4.35
CA ALA A 133 -11.52 0.65 4.55
C ALA A 133 -10.24 0.73 3.72
N PHE A 134 -9.08 0.61 4.37
CA PHE A 134 -7.78 0.65 3.74
C PHE A 134 -6.81 -0.32 4.40
N GLU A 135 -5.70 -0.60 3.73
CA GLU A 135 -4.67 -1.51 4.22
C GLU A 135 -3.49 -0.68 4.72
N VAL A 136 -2.97 -1.05 5.89
CA VAL A 136 -1.81 -0.41 6.52
C VAL A 136 -0.67 -1.41 6.57
N LEU A 137 0.55 -0.94 6.31
CA LEU A 137 1.74 -1.75 6.44
C LEU A 137 1.98 -2.08 7.92
N PRO A 138 2.11 -3.35 8.31
CA PRO A 138 2.42 -3.70 9.67
C PRO A 138 3.85 -3.28 10.02
N GLU A 139 4.08 -2.91 11.29
CA GLU A 139 5.43 -2.75 11.81
C GLU A 139 6.08 -4.13 11.96
N VAL A 140 6.99 -4.49 11.05
CA VAL A 140 7.78 -5.71 11.16
C VAL A 140 8.97 -5.46 12.08
N LYS A 141 8.97 -6.11 13.24
CA LYS A 141 10.14 -6.14 14.13
C LYS A 141 10.97 -7.37 13.78
N ALA A 142 12.15 -7.14 13.20
CA ALA A 142 13.10 -8.22 12.93
C ALA A 142 13.75 -8.67 14.25
N GLU A 143 13.23 -9.75 14.83
CA GLU A 143 13.84 -10.46 15.96
C GLU A 143 14.69 -11.62 15.43
N GLY A 144 15.82 -11.92 16.08
CA GLY A 144 16.67 -13.07 15.71
C GLY A 144 17.74 -12.83 14.63
N TYR A 145 17.92 -11.61 14.11
CA TYR A 145 18.96 -11.33 13.10
C TYR A 145 20.40 -11.40 13.65
N LYS A 146 20.59 -11.35 14.97
CA LYS A 146 21.92 -11.36 15.60
C LYS A 146 22.52 -12.77 15.68
N ASP A 147 21.69 -13.80 15.63
CA ASP A 147 22.13 -15.20 15.67
C ASP A 147 22.41 -15.76 14.27
N LEU A 148 22.11 -14.98 13.21
CA LEU A 148 22.42 -15.34 11.83
C LEU A 148 23.93 -15.20 11.59
N ARG A 149 24.62 -16.34 11.51
CA ARG A 149 26.02 -16.40 11.10
C ARG A 149 26.09 -16.61 9.59
N ALA A 150 26.62 -15.62 8.88
CA ALA A 150 27.00 -15.77 7.48
C ALA A 150 28.45 -16.27 7.42
N GLU A 151 28.65 -17.46 6.84
CA GLU A 151 30.00 -17.92 6.52
C GLU A 151 30.51 -17.12 5.32
N LYS A 152 31.58 -16.35 5.53
CA LYS A 152 32.31 -15.71 4.42
C LYS A 152 33.36 -16.71 3.94
N PRO A 153 33.22 -17.30 2.74
CA PRO A 153 34.28 -18.14 2.20
C PRO A 153 35.52 -17.27 1.95
N GLU A 154 36.63 -17.62 2.59
CA GLU A 154 37.93 -17.04 2.28
C GLU A 154 38.45 -17.69 0.99
N ILE A 155 38.12 -17.06 -0.14
CA ILE A 155 38.65 -17.48 -1.44
C ILE A 155 40.06 -16.91 -1.55
N THR A 156 41.06 -17.79 -1.48
CA THR A 156 42.44 -17.44 -1.78
C THR A 156 42.70 -17.83 -3.23
N ILE A 157 42.94 -16.84 -4.09
CA ILE A 157 43.34 -17.07 -5.48
C ILE A 157 44.81 -17.46 -5.47
N THR A 158 45.14 -18.62 -6.04
CA THR A 158 46.53 -19.09 -6.15
C THR A 158 47.13 -18.68 -7.49
N ASP A 159 48.46 -18.57 -7.57
CA ASP A 159 49.15 -18.27 -8.83
C ASP A 159 48.85 -19.33 -9.92
N ALA A 160 48.58 -20.57 -9.52
CA ALA A 160 48.17 -21.65 -10.43
C ALA A 160 46.80 -21.38 -11.08
N ASP A 161 45.84 -20.80 -10.34
CA ASP A 161 44.54 -20.40 -10.89
C ASP A 161 44.68 -19.28 -11.92
N VAL A 162 45.66 -18.38 -11.71
CA VAL A 162 45.99 -17.29 -12.64
C VAL A 162 46.65 -17.83 -13.90
N ASP A 163 47.62 -18.73 -13.76
CA ASP A 163 48.32 -19.35 -14.89
C ASP A 163 47.37 -20.19 -15.75
N GLN A 164 46.43 -20.92 -15.12
CA GLN A 164 45.39 -21.65 -15.84
C GLN A 164 44.48 -20.69 -16.64
N ALA A 165 44.03 -19.58 -16.04
CA ALA A 165 43.21 -18.60 -16.73
C ALA A 165 43.96 -17.93 -17.91
N ILE A 166 45.27 -17.69 -17.79
CA ILE A 166 46.10 -17.16 -18.87
C ILE A 166 46.28 -18.18 -20.00
N ALA A 167 46.39 -19.46 -19.67
CA ALA A 167 46.50 -20.53 -20.66
C ALA A 167 45.21 -20.68 -21.48
N GLU A 168 44.05 -20.65 -20.83
CA GLU A 168 42.73 -20.71 -21.49
C GLU A 168 42.48 -19.53 -22.45
N LEU A 169 43.06 -18.35 -22.18
CA LEU A 169 42.96 -17.16 -23.06
C LEU A 169 43.95 -17.15 -24.23
N ARG A 170 44.95 -18.03 -24.23
CA ARG A 170 45.97 -18.13 -25.29
C ARG A 170 45.61 -19.16 -26.37
N GLU A 171 44.65 -20.04 -26.09
CA GLU A 171 43.97 -20.86 -27.12
C GLU A 171 42.99 -20.00 -27.93
#